data_AF-A0A382S104-F1
#
_entry.id   AF-A0A382S104-F1
#
_cell.length_a   1.000
_cell.length_b   1.000
_cell.length_c   1.000
_cell.angle_alpha   90.00
_cell.angle_beta   90.00
_cell.angle_gamma   90.00
#
_symmetry.space_group_name_H-M   'P 1'
#
loop_
_entity.id
_entity.type
_entity.pdbx_description
1 polymer ?
#
loop_
_entity_poly.entity_id
_entity_poly.type
_entity_poly.pdbx_seq_one_letter_code
_entity_poly.pdbx_strand_id
1 'polypeptide(L)'
;MTINTINSSNVAQPSTTAKQPQPVPIQPPPMWQVVVPHPKPVGSEVITAIMADLQRHLFISEENALTAVLWVAHANLFHEFEHTPRLVITAPLKACGKTVLLNVLATMTNHSIPTGKCNSAAFVRLSAGGHLSFFMDEADMLFGKYGGDRDMITALNNGWQKGGNFIKCVGDT
;
A
#
# COMPACT_ATOMS: atom_id res chain seq x y z
N MET A 1 9.15 -17.06 85.89
CA MET A 1 10.08 -16.68 84.80
C MET A 1 9.71 -17.51 83.59
N THR A 2 9.07 -16.91 82.60
CA THR A 2 8.65 -17.58 81.36
C THR A 2 8.89 -16.60 80.21
N ILE A 3 9.79 -17.00 79.32
CA ILE A 3 10.34 -16.21 78.22
C ILE A 3 9.38 -16.30 77.03
N ASN A 4 9.04 -15.15 76.44
CA ASN A 4 8.19 -15.03 75.26
C ASN A 4 8.96 -15.46 73.99
N THR A 5 8.38 -16.40 73.24
CA THR A 5 8.86 -16.83 71.91
C THR A 5 8.19 -15.98 70.83
N ILE A 6 9.00 -15.26 70.07
CA ILE A 6 8.62 -14.46 68.89
C ILE A 6 8.41 -15.40 67.69
N ASN A 7 7.17 -15.50 67.20
CA ASN A 7 6.83 -16.30 66.02
C ASN A 7 7.07 -15.47 64.75
N SER A 8 7.99 -15.95 63.90
CA SER A 8 8.38 -15.31 62.64
C SER A 8 7.83 -16.12 61.47
N SER A 9 6.82 -15.62 60.79
CA SER A 9 6.35 -16.21 59.52
C SER A 9 5.60 -15.21 58.65
N ASN A 10 6.34 -14.22 58.12
CA ASN A 10 5.92 -13.48 56.93
C ASN A 10 6.31 -14.29 55.69
N VAL A 11 5.40 -15.13 55.21
CA VAL A 11 5.47 -15.72 53.85
C VAL A 11 4.47 -14.98 52.97
N ALA A 12 4.97 -13.98 52.24
CA ALA A 12 4.22 -13.30 51.19
C ALA A 12 3.94 -14.28 50.05
N GLN A 13 2.67 -14.47 49.71
CA GLN A 13 2.25 -15.26 48.54
C GLN A 13 2.47 -14.42 47.26
N PRO A 14 3.22 -14.89 46.25
CA PRO A 14 3.34 -14.18 44.98
C PRO A 14 2.11 -14.45 44.11
N SER A 15 1.22 -13.47 43.99
CA SER A 15 0.11 -13.48 43.04
C SER A 15 0.62 -13.14 41.63
N THR A 16 1.18 -14.12 40.92
CA THR A 16 1.54 -13.97 39.50
C THR A 16 0.58 -14.81 38.65
N THR A 17 -0.64 -14.31 38.46
CA THR A 17 -1.53 -14.84 37.42
C THR A 17 -1.07 -14.27 36.07
N ALA A 18 -0.16 -14.99 35.40
CA ALA A 18 0.17 -14.71 34.01
C ALA A 18 -1.11 -14.88 33.16
N LYS A 19 -1.66 -13.76 32.65
CA LYS A 19 -2.72 -13.80 31.63
C LYS A 19 -2.15 -14.49 30.40
N GLN A 20 -2.67 -15.68 30.07
CA GLN A 20 -2.42 -16.31 28.78
C GLN A 20 -2.87 -15.34 27.67
N PRO A 21 -2.06 -15.09 26.63
CA PRO A 21 -2.47 -14.24 25.52
C PRO A 21 -3.68 -14.88 24.85
N GLN A 22 -4.78 -14.13 24.78
CA GLN A 22 -5.99 -14.59 24.09
C GLN A 22 -5.66 -14.78 22.59
N PRO A 23 -6.20 -15.82 21.93
CA PRO A 23 -6.01 -16.00 20.51
C PRO A 23 -6.53 -14.77 19.76
N VAL A 24 -5.63 -14.03 19.11
CA VAL A 24 -6.04 -12.94 18.21
C VAL A 24 -6.82 -13.60 17.07
N PRO A 25 -8.07 -13.20 16.80
CA PRO A 25 -8.80 -13.72 15.65
C PRO A 25 -7.96 -13.52 14.40
N ILE A 26 -7.68 -14.60 13.66
CA ILE A 26 -6.94 -14.54 12.40
C ILE A 26 -7.85 -13.82 11.40
N GLN A 27 -7.74 -12.49 11.33
CA GLN A 27 -8.43 -11.72 10.31
C GLN A 27 -7.81 -12.07 8.96
N PRO A 28 -8.61 -12.31 7.91
CA PRO A 28 -8.07 -12.50 6.58
C PRO A 28 -7.18 -11.29 6.23
N PRO A 29 -6.03 -11.52 5.58
CA PRO A 29 -5.14 -10.41 5.24
C PRO A 29 -5.92 -9.38 4.42
N PRO A 30 -5.66 -8.08 4.64
CA PRO A 30 -6.30 -7.04 3.88
C PRO A 30 -6.10 -7.26 2.38
N MET A 31 -7.08 -6.85 1.57
CA MET A 31 -7.00 -6.97 0.11
C MET A 31 -5.85 -6.14 -0.49
N TRP A 32 -5.32 -5.20 0.30
CA TRP A 32 -4.23 -4.30 -0.04
C TRP A 32 -3.04 -4.53 0.89
N GLN A 33 -1.87 -4.09 0.44
CA GLN A 33 -0.67 -4.16 1.23
C GLN A 33 -0.69 -3.15 2.38
N VAL A 34 -0.24 -3.56 3.56
CA VAL A 34 0.01 -2.64 4.69
C VAL A 34 1.51 -2.59 4.93
N VAL A 35 2.10 -1.42 4.76
CA VAL A 35 3.53 -1.17 5.04
C VAL A 35 3.65 -0.63 6.44
N VAL A 36 4.46 -1.28 7.27
CA VAL A 36 4.76 -0.80 8.63
C VAL A 36 5.86 0.25 8.55
N PRO A 37 5.64 1.48 9.05
CA PRO A 37 6.66 2.50 9.08
C PRO A 37 7.89 2.08 9.90
N HIS A 38 9.07 2.53 9.48
CA HIS A 38 10.29 2.31 10.23
C HIS A 38 10.22 3.03 11.60
N PRO A 39 10.68 2.42 12.71
CA PRO A 39 10.49 2.97 14.05
C PRO A 39 11.25 4.27 14.33
N LYS A 40 12.28 4.57 13.53
CA LYS A 40 13.06 5.81 13.61
C LYS A 40 12.88 6.61 12.33
N PRO A 41 12.93 7.96 12.38
CA PRO A 41 12.99 8.78 11.18
C PRO A 41 14.10 8.30 10.24
N VAL A 42 13.76 8.17 8.96
CA VAL A 42 14.67 7.82 7.88
C VAL A 42 14.93 9.10 7.09
N GLY A 43 16.19 9.36 6.73
CA GLY A 43 16.54 10.56 5.95
C GLY A 43 16.34 10.36 4.45
N SER A 44 16.72 11.39 3.68
CA SER A 44 16.56 11.39 2.22
C SER A 44 17.46 10.37 1.49
N GLU A 45 18.47 9.82 2.16
CA GLU A 45 19.36 8.79 1.64
C GLU A 45 18.62 7.53 1.18
N VAL A 46 17.40 7.29 1.69
CA VAL A 46 16.56 6.18 1.25
C VAL A 46 16.21 6.29 -0.24
N ILE A 47 16.08 7.50 -0.78
CA ILE A 47 15.73 7.73 -2.18
C ILE A 47 16.86 7.21 -3.07
N THR A 48 18.10 7.62 -2.79
CA THR A 48 19.28 7.18 -3.54
C THR A 48 19.57 5.69 -3.34
N ALA A 49 19.30 5.14 -2.16
CA ALA A 49 19.42 3.71 -1.92
C ALA A 49 18.44 2.89 -2.79
N ILE A 50 17.16 3.28 -2.83
CA ILE A 50 16.17 2.59 -3.67
C ILE A 50 16.52 2.73 -5.16
N MET A 51 16.98 3.91 -5.59
CA MET A 51 17.43 4.09 -6.98
C MET A 51 18.58 3.13 -7.34
N ALA A 52 19.57 3.00 -6.47
CA ALA A 52 20.69 2.09 -6.67
C ALA A 52 20.22 0.62 -6.75
N ASP A 53 19.29 0.21 -5.90
CA ASP A 53 18.71 -1.14 -5.92
C ASP A 53 17.91 -1.39 -7.20
N LEU A 54 17.10 -0.42 -7.65
CA LEU A 54 16.38 -0.51 -8.92
C LEU A 54 17.34 -0.68 -10.10
N GLN A 55 18.39 0.13 -10.18
CA GLN A 55 19.38 0.06 -11.27
C GLN A 55 20.26 -1.20 -11.20
N ARG A 56 20.41 -1.80 -10.02
CA ARG A 56 21.10 -3.08 -9.86
C ARG A 56 20.31 -4.26 -10.43
N HIS A 57 18.99 -4.23 -10.31
CA HIS A 57 18.12 -5.35 -10.67
C HIS A 57 17.35 -5.15 -11.98
N LEU A 58 17.21 -3.92 -12.46
CA LEU A 58 16.49 -3.55 -13.67
C LEU A 58 17.37 -2.69 -14.57
N PHE A 59 17.26 -2.92 -15.88
CA PHE A 59 17.84 -2.00 -16.87
C PHE A 59 16.93 -0.77 -17.00
N ILE A 60 17.18 0.24 -16.17
CA ILE A 60 16.41 1.49 -16.07
C ILE A 60 17.36 2.70 -16.04
N SER A 61 16.98 3.80 -16.70
CA SER A 61 17.75 5.04 -16.61
C SER A 61 17.66 5.64 -15.21
N GLU A 62 18.65 6.45 -14.83
CA GLU A 62 18.65 7.16 -13.55
C GLU A 62 17.40 8.05 -13.39
N GLU A 63 17.01 8.76 -14.45
CA GLU A 63 15.80 9.61 -14.47
C GLU A 63 14.52 8.81 -14.21
N ASN A 64 14.39 7.63 -14.84
CA ASN A 64 13.22 6.77 -14.64
C ASN A 64 13.22 6.14 -13.24
N ALA A 65 14.38 5.77 -12.70
CA ALA A 65 14.51 5.29 -11.34
C ALA A 65 14.11 6.39 -10.33
N LEU A 66 14.61 7.61 -10.50
CA LEU A 66 14.23 8.76 -9.68
C LEU A 66 12.73 9.02 -9.75
N THR A 67 12.16 9.07 -10.96
CA THR A 67 10.72 9.27 -11.18
C THR A 67 9.89 8.21 -10.46
N ALA A 68 10.29 6.95 -10.55
CA ALA A 68 9.59 5.85 -9.89
C ALA A 68 9.63 5.97 -8.36
N VAL A 69 10.79 6.31 -7.79
CA VAL A 69 10.96 6.47 -6.33
C VAL A 69 10.18 7.68 -5.81
N LEU A 70 10.23 8.82 -6.51
CA LEU A 70 9.45 10.00 -6.16
C LEU A 70 7.95 9.75 -6.26
N TRP A 71 7.51 8.98 -7.26
CA TRP A 71 6.11 8.60 -7.36
C TRP A 71 5.67 7.70 -6.20
N VAL A 72 6.51 6.75 -5.76
CA VAL A 72 6.22 5.94 -4.56
C VAL A 72 6.16 6.80 -3.29
N ALA A 73 7.06 7.78 -3.15
CA ALA A 73 7.01 8.73 -2.05
C ALA A 73 5.70 9.55 -2.06
N HIS A 74 5.30 10.05 -3.23
CA HIS A 74 4.01 10.72 -3.43
C HIS A 74 2.85 9.80 -3.07
N ALA A 75 2.81 8.56 -3.58
CA ALA A 75 1.73 7.62 -3.34
C ALA A 75 1.56 7.24 -1.86
N ASN A 76 2.62 7.33 -1.04
CA ASN A 76 2.53 7.13 0.40
C ASN A 76 2.05 8.36 1.18
N LEU A 77 2.04 9.54 0.56
CA LEU A 77 1.71 10.83 1.18
C LEU A 77 0.66 11.63 0.39
N PHE A 78 -0.03 11.00 -0.57
CA PHE A 78 -0.81 11.70 -1.59
C PHE A 78 -1.96 12.54 -1.02
N HIS A 79 -2.44 12.23 0.18
CA HIS A 79 -3.48 12.98 0.89
C HIS A 79 -3.08 14.42 1.24
N GLU A 80 -1.77 14.67 1.36
CA GLU A 80 -1.17 15.97 1.63
C GLU A 80 -1.09 16.85 0.37
N PHE A 81 -1.34 16.28 -0.81
CA PHE A 81 -1.27 16.97 -2.10
C PHE A 81 -2.66 17.23 -2.67
N GLU A 82 -2.79 18.32 -3.40
CA GLU A 82 -4.04 18.64 -4.11
C GLU A 82 -4.23 17.77 -5.36
N HIS A 83 -3.13 17.35 -5.99
CA HIS A 83 -3.13 16.60 -7.23
C HIS A 83 -2.29 15.33 -7.11
N THR A 84 -2.73 14.25 -7.76
CA THR A 84 -1.99 12.98 -7.79
C THR A 84 -1.67 12.57 -9.23
N PRO A 85 -0.38 12.53 -9.62
CA PRO A 85 0.04 12.10 -10.95
C PRO A 85 -0.10 10.57 -11.10
N ARG A 86 -0.27 10.12 -12.34
CA ARG A 86 -0.31 8.69 -12.68
C ARG A 86 1.01 8.29 -13.31
N LEU A 87 1.65 7.28 -12.74
CA LEU A 87 2.86 6.72 -13.30
C LEU A 87 2.48 5.72 -14.40
N VAL A 88 2.91 6.01 -15.62
CA VAL A 88 2.71 5.12 -16.77
C VAL A 88 4.06 4.49 -17.13
N ILE A 89 4.14 3.16 -17.07
CA ILE A 89 5.36 2.41 -17.38
C ILE A 89 5.23 1.83 -18.79
N THR A 90 5.95 2.40 -19.75
CA THR A 90 5.98 1.92 -21.14
C THR A 90 7.31 1.26 -21.48
N ALA A 91 7.29 0.26 -22.37
CA ALA A 91 8.50 -0.33 -22.93
C ALA A 91 8.18 -0.91 -24.32
N PRO A 92 9.14 -0.84 -25.26
CA PRO A 92 8.90 -1.13 -26.68
C PRO A 92 8.60 -2.62 -26.97
N LEU A 93 9.03 -3.53 -26.09
CA LEU A 93 8.86 -4.96 -26.26
C LEU A 93 8.20 -5.61 -25.04
N LYS A 94 7.65 -6.82 -25.25
CA LYS A 94 7.21 -7.70 -24.17
C LYS A 94 8.43 -8.20 -23.37
N ALA A 95 8.22 -8.54 -22.10
CA ALA A 95 9.25 -9.05 -21.19
C ALA A 95 10.44 -8.11 -20.87
N CYS A 96 10.32 -6.80 -21.10
CA CYS A 96 11.34 -5.81 -20.70
C CYS A 96 11.34 -5.44 -19.19
N GLY A 97 10.81 -6.29 -18.31
CA GLY A 97 10.81 -6.02 -16.87
C GLY A 97 9.76 -5.01 -16.36
N LYS A 98 8.79 -4.57 -17.19
CA LYS A 98 7.70 -3.66 -16.77
C LYS A 98 6.92 -4.19 -15.55
N THR A 99 6.46 -5.44 -15.62
CA THR A 99 5.73 -6.11 -14.53
C THR A 99 6.60 -6.24 -13.29
N VAL A 100 7.92 -6.46 -13.46
CA VAL A 100 8.86 -6.52 -12.32
C VAL A 100 8.96 -5.17 -11.64
N LEU A 101 9.16 -4.09 -12.40
CA LEU A 101 9.17 -2.73 -11.86
C LEU A 101 7.85 -2.41 -11.16
N LEU A 102 6.71 -2.65 -11.81
CA LEU A 102 5.38 -2.42 -11.24
C LEU A 102 5.20 -3.14 -9.90
N ASN A 103 5.61 -4.40 -9.80
CA ASN A 103 5.54 -5.19 -8.57
C ASN A 103 6.45 -4.63 -7.48
N VAL A 104 7.67 -4.22 -7.81
CA VAL A 104 8.61 -3.61 -6.85
C VAL A 104 8.06 -2.28 -6.31
N LEU A 105 7.47 -1.45 -7.17
CA LEU A 105 6.85 -0.20 -6.70
C LEU A 105 5.61 -0.48 -5.83
N ALA A 106 4.82 -1.50 -6.17
CA ALA A 106 3.68 -1.93 -5.37
C ALA A 106 4.11 -2.38 -3.97
N THR A 107 5.23 -3.10 -3.83
CA THR A 107 5.72 -3.55 -2.53
C THR A 107 6.22 -2.40 -1.63
N MET A 108 6.61 -1.27 -2.21
CA MET A 108 7.04 -0.08 -1.46
C MET A 108 5.91 0.90 -1.18
N THR A 109 4.70 0.65 -1.70
CA THR A 109 3.56 1.55 -1.59
C THR A 109 2.55 1.01 -0.59
N ASN A 110 2.23 1.80 0.43
CA ASN A 110 1.18 1.46 1.39
C ASN A 110 -0.19 1.46 0.70
N HIS A 111 -1.06 0.54 1.14
CA HIS A 111 -2.38 0.32 0.56
C HIS A 111 -2.37 0.03 -0.95
N SER A 112 -1.32 -0.62 -1.44
CA SER A 112 -1.25 -1.05 -2.83
C SER A 112 -2.21 -2.20 -3.13
N ILE A 113 -2.90 -2.14 -4.26
CA ILE A 113 -3.74 -3.21 -4.79
C ILE A 113 -3.21 -3.63 -6.16
N PRO A 114 -2.76 -4.89 -6.33
CA PRO A 114 -2.41 -5.43 -7.63
C PRO A 114 -3.68 -5.70 -8.45
N THR A 115 -3.72 -5.19 -9.67
CA THR A 115 -4.96 -5.14 -10.48
C THR A 115 -5.31 -6.45 -11.16
N GLY A 116 -4.42 -7.46 -11.18
CA GLY A 116 -4.77 -8.82 -11.63
C GLY A 116 -5.99 -9.42 -10.90
N LYS A 117 -6.46 -8.77 -9.82
CA LYS A 117 -7.63 -9.13 -9.01
C LYS A 117 -8.82 -8.15 -9.12
N CYS A 118 -8.74 -7.06 -9.89
CA CYS A 118 -9.72 -5.98 -9.85
C CYS A 118 -10.40 -5.75 -11.20
N ASN A 119 -11.69 -6.07 -11.30
CA ASN A 119 -12.52 -5.68 -12.45
C ASN A 119 -12.96 -4.21 -12.35
N SER A 120 -13.55 -3.66 -13.41
CA SER A 120 -13.97 -2.26 -13.47
C SER A 120 -14.94 -1.86 -12.36
N ALA A 121 -15.89 -2.72 -12.02
CA ALA A 121 -16.86 -2.46 -10.96
C ALA A 121 -16.20 -2.37 -9.58
N ALA A 122 -15.27 -3.27 -9.30
CA ALA A 122 -14.45 -3.25 -8.10
C ALA A 122 -13.57 -1.99 -8.05
N PHE A 123 -12.99 -1.58 -9.18
CA PHE A 123 -12.18 -0.36 -9.26
C PHE A 123 -13.00 0.87 -8.89
N VAL A 124 -14.17 1.06 -9.51
CA VAL A 124 -15.05 2.21 -9.23
C VAL A 124 -15.49 2.22 -7.76
N ARG A 125 -15.77 1.04 -7.19
CA ARG A 125 -16.18 0.93 -5.79
C ARG A 125 -15.04 1.22 -4.81
N LEU A 126 -13.86 0.67 -5.05
CA LEU A 126 -12.70 0.80 -4.16
C LEU A 126 -12.07 2.20 -4.25
N SER A 127 -11.97 2.76 -5.45
CA SER A 127 -11.42 4.10 -5.66
C SER A 127 -12.22 5.19 -4.95
N ALA A 128 -13.54 5.01 -4.78
CA ALA A 128 -14.39 5.92 -4.01
C ALA A 128 -13.96 6.06 -2.53
N GLY A 129 -13.25 5.08 -1.98
CA GLY A 129 -12.69 5.16 -0.62
C GLY A 129 -11.49 6.10 -0.51
N GLY A 130 -10.83 6.45 -1.62
CA GLY A 130 -9.80 7.48 -1.68
C GLY A 130 -8.52 7.23 -0.88
N HIS A 131 -8.22 5.99 -0.48
CA HIS A 131 -7.08 5.62 0.38
C HIS A 131 -6.20 4.49 -0.20
N LEU A 132 -6.39 4.16 -1.48
CA LEU A 132 -5.82 2.99 -2.14
C LEU A 132 -4.98 3.40 -3.35
N SER A 133 -3.89 2.66 -3.58
CA SER A 133 -3.01 2.82 -4.74
C SER A 133 -3.16 1.62 -5.68
N PHE A 134 -3.59 1.84 -6.92
CA PHE A 134 -3.86 0.77 -7.87
C PHE A 134 -2.65 0.53 -8.80
N PHE A 135 -2.21 -0.72 -8.91
CA PHE A 135 -1.09 -1.14 -9.76
C PHE A 135 -1.57 -2.02 -10.89
N MET A 136 -1.80 -1.40 -12.05
CA MET A 136 -2.43 -2.02 -13.22
C MET A 136 -1.40 -2.51 -14.23
N ASP A 137 -1.31 -3.83 -14.41
CA ASP A 137 -0.61 -4.41 -15.56
C ASP A 137 -1.57 -4.43 -16.77
N GLU A 138 -1.02 -4.47 -17.99
CA GLU A 138 -1.80 -4.45 -19.24
C GLU A 138 -2.81 -3.29 -19.33
N ALA A 139 -2.40 -2.10 -18.86
CA ALA A 139 -3.22 -0.89 -18.86
C ALA A 139 -3.74 -0.50 -20.27
N ASP A 140 -3.02 -0.88 -21.32
CA ASP A 140 -3.45 -0.70 -22.71
C ASP A 140 -4.70 -1.52 -23.06
N MET A 141 -4.87 -2.70 -22.46
CA MET A 141 -6.12 -3.47 -22.59
C MET A 141 -7.25 -2.87 -21.74
N LEU A 142 -6.92 -2.40 -20.54
CA LEU A 142 -7.90 -1.86 -19.57
C LEU A 142 -8.45 -0.47 -19.96
N PHE A 143 -7.63 0.37 -20.60
CA PHE A 143 -7.99 1.75 -20.97
C PHE A 143 -7.98 1.99 -22.49
N GLY A 144 -7.80 0.94 -23.29
CA GLY A 144 -7.72 1.03 -24.74
C GLY A 144 -9.03 1.38 -25.43
N LYS A 145 -8.92 1.97 -26.63
CA LYS A 145 -10.04 2.47 -27.46
C LYS A 145 -11.11 1.41 -27.81
N TYR A 146 -10.75 0.14 -27.79
CA TYR A 146 -11.59 -0.98 -28.24
C TYR A 146 -12.03 -1.95 -27.14
N GLY A 147 -11.67 -1.68 -25.88
CA GLY A 147 -11.96 -2.60 -24.77
C GLY A 147 -12.04 -1.98 -23.38
N GLY A 148 -11.75 -0.67 -23.24
CA GLY A 148 -11.75 -0.02 -21.95
C GLY A 148 -13.14 0.28 -21.40
N ASP A 149 -13.32 0.03 -20.11
CA ASP A 149 -14.55 0.32 -19.39
C ASP A 149 -14.72 1.84 -19.21
N ARG A 150 -15.83 2.39 -19.70
CA ARG A 150 -16.11 3.84 -19.67
C ARG A 150 -16.18 4.40 -18.26
N ASP A 151 -16.71 3.64 -17.31
CA ASP A 151 -16.84 4.10 -15.92
C ASP A 151 -15.48 4.16 -15.26
N MET A 152 -14.63 3.18 -15.52
CA MET A 152 -13.24 3.17 -15.04
C MET A 152 -12.43 4.33 -15.62
N ILE A 153 -12.55 4.59 -16.94
CA ILE A 153 -11.89 5.73 -17.60
C ILE A 153 -12.38 7.05 -17.00
N THR A 154 -13.70 7.19 -16.78
CA THR A 154 -14.28 8.42 -16.22
C THR A 154 -13.85 8.63 -14.77
N ALA A 155 -13.87 7.59 -13.95
CA ALA A 155 -13.37 7.63 -12.58
C ALA A 155 -11.89 8.02 -12.52
N LEU A 156 -11.07 7.47 -13.41
CA LEU A 156 -9.65 7.85 -13.51
C LEU A 156 -9.47 9.31 -13.94
N ASN A 157 -10.20 9.76 -14.95
CA ASN A 157 -10.10 11.13 -15.46
C ASN A 157 -10.53 12.18 -14.43
N ASN A 158 -11.53 11.87 -13.60
CA ASN A 158 -12.02 12.80 -12.58
C ASN A 158 -11.24 12.71 -11.25
N GLY A 159 -10.64 11.55 -10.94
CA GLY A 159 -9.96 11.29 -9.66
C GLY A 159 -8.53 11.80 -9.56
N TRP A 160 -8.16 12.88 -10.25
CA TRP A 160 -6.79 13.40 -10.29
C TRP A 160 -6.50 14.50 -9.28
N GLN A 161 -7.56 15.18 -8.87
CA GLN A 161 -7.56 16.23 -7.86
C GLN A 161 -8.33 15.75 -6.63
N LYS A 162 -7.94 16.26 -5.46
CA LYS A 162 -8.67 16.07 -4.21
C LYS A 162 -10.12 16.53 -4.37
N GLY A 163 -11.07 15.68 -3.97
CA GLY A 163 -12.50 15.94 -4.12
C GLY A 163 -13.08 15.63 -5.50
N GLY A 164 -12.27 15.14 -6.45
CA GLY A 164 -12.76 14.61 -7.72
C GLY A 164 -13.81 13.52 -7.50
N ASN A 165 -14.90 13.57 -8.27
CA ASN A 165 -16.03 12.66 -8.11
C ASN A 165 -16.58 12.18 -9.46
N PHE A 166 -17.35 11.10 -9.40
CA PHE A 166 -18.07 10.53 -10.53
C PHE A 166 -19.37 9.92 -9.98
N ILE A 167 -20.50 10.28 -10.60
CA ILE A 167 -21.82 9.80 -10.21
C ILE A 167 -22.21 8.69 -11.18
N LYS A 168 -22.50 7.50 -10.65
CA LYS A 168 -22.97 6.35 -11.40
C LYS A 168 -24.34 5.92 -10.88
N CYS A 169 -25.33 5.82 -11.77
CA CYS A 169 -26.60 5.18 -11.44
C CYS A 169 -26.37 3.68 -11.24
N VAL A 170 -26.77 3.17 -10.09
CA VAL A 170 -26.86 1.74 -9.83
C VAL A 170 -28.30 1.36 -10.17
N GLY A 171 -28.50 0.40 -11.09
CA GLY A 171 -29.85 -0.05 -11.43
C GLY A 171 -30.53 -0.61 -10.19
N ASP A 172 -31.81 -0.30 -10.00
CA ASP A 172 -32.61 -0.83 -8.90
C ASP A 172 -32.73 -2.36 -9.07
N THR A 173 -32.18 -3.11 -8.11
CA THR A 173 -32.45 -4.55 -7.96
C THR A 173 -33.89 -4.81 -7.54
#